data_AF-A0A6J2GLT1-F1
#
_entry.id   AF-A0A6J2GLT1-F1
#
_cell.length_a   1.000
_cell.length_b   1.000
_cell.length_c   1.000
_cell.angle_alpha   90.00
_cell.angle_beta   90.00
_cell.angle_gamma   90.00
#
_symmetry.space_group_name_H-M   'P 1'
#
loop_
_entity.id
_entity.type
_entity.pdbx_description
1 polymer ?
#
loop_
_entity_poly.entity_id
_entity_poly.type
_entity_poly.pdbx_seq_one_letter_code
_entity_poly.pdbx_strand_id
1 'polypeptide(L)'
;MSGVRGWREGSRYRTAAGSSTPFSSQGYPLDGNNKTEKGKSTQKLKTSGKEQSSQAPVYQQQQEQHVSPYVLVTPNETRRKQLQQIAKKELDDLERWKEEHRPGPITLIPQRLGGKESEAQARQNQQMMLMQSKYQQKRKREEYVKAKKAAEEAEILKKKAIQREKAERLEVKKRKEEMQRREMFLEDQNYKTNELLNRLHLGLPKSDSCQIANPGPESTAWTRSHAYKQALREDDNRRLEEMKQEQRRKAELMEFKQKQEEEARTRAHQNEQRRVNNAFLDRLQKKTQPNESYQTGYTGLPH
;
A
#
# COMPACT_ATOMS: atom_id res chain seq x y z
N MET A 1 18.63 18.53 -17.15
CA MET A 1 19.57 18.46 -16.00
C MET A 1 19.14 19.56 -15.05
N SER A 2 18.80 19.42 -13.78
CA SER A 2 18.99 18.41 -12.75
C SER A 2 17.72 18.36 -11.89
N GLY A 3 17.28 17.17 -11.48
CA GLY A 3 16.02 16.94 -10.77
C GLY A 3 16.17 17.02 -9.25
N VAL A 4 15.31 17.80 -8.60
CA VAL A 4 15.17 17.84 -7.14
C VAL A 4 14.10 16.84 -6.72
N ARG A 5 14.53 15.72 -6.15
CA ARG A 5 13.64 14.67 -5.61
C ARG A 5 13.10 15.10 -4.24
N GLY A 6 11.80 15.34 -4.17
CA GLY A 6 11.09 15.58 -2.92
C GLY A 6 10.87 14.28 -2.13
N TRP A 7 11.46 14.20 -0.95
CA TRP A 7 11.27 13.11 -0.01
C TRP A 7 9.97 13.32 0.78
N ARG A 8 9.06 12.35 0.68
CA ARG A 8 7.73 12.35 1.31
C ARG A 8 7.68 11.23 2.32
N GLU A 9 8.08 11.48 3.56
CA GLU A 9 7.83 10.55 4.66
C GLU A 9 6.42 10.73 5.22
N GLY A 10 5.67 9.62 5.23
CA GLY A 10 4.54 9.39 6.10
C GLY A 10 4.83 8.17 6.95
N SER A 11 4.66 8.27 8.26
CA SER A 11 4.56 7.10 9.14
C SER A 11 3.66 7.47 10.31
N ARG A 12 2.51 6.81 10.38
CA ARG A 12 1.59 6.85 11.52
C ARG A 12 1.77 5.55 12.27
N TYR A 13 2.24 5.64 13.51
CA TYR A 13 2.12 4.58 14.51
C TYR A 13 0.63 4.36 14.79
N ARG A 14 0.16 3.13 14.62
CA ARG A 14 -1.15 2.66 15.07
C ARG A 14 -0.88 1.68 16.21
N THR A 15 -1.30 2.06 17.41
CA THR A 15 -1.31 1.22 18.61
C THR A 15 -2.41 0.18 18.47
N ALA A 16 -2.08 -1.10 18.66
CA ALA A 16 -3.03 -2.20 18.71
C ALA A 16 -3.44 -2.43 20.18
N ALA A 17 -4.74 -2.41 20.45
CA ALA A 17 -5.33 -2.99 21.64
C ALA A 17 -6.23 -4.13 21.18
N GLY A 18 -5.90 -5.34 21.63
CA GLY A 18 -6.70 -6.54 21.38
C GLY A 18 -7.93 -6.56 22.29
N SER A 19 -9.06 -6.97 21.72
CA SER A 19 -10.04 -7.78 22.43
C SER A 19 -10.77 -8.64 21.41
N SER A 20 -10.99 -9.88 21.82
CA SER A 20 -11.38 -11.07 21.09
C SER A 20 -12.90 -11.26 21.06
N THR A 21 -13.33 -12.25 20.24
CA THR A 21 -14.65 -12.94 20.15
C THR A 21 -15.65 -12.42 19.10
N PRO A 22 -16.55 -13.28 18.57
CA PRO A 22 -16.20 -14.27 17.55
C PRO A 22 -17.10 -14.24 16.31
N PHE A 23 -16.59 -14.96 15.30
CA PHE A 23 -17.22 -15.47 14.09
C PHE A 23 -18.74 -15.77 14.23
N SER A 24 -19.57 -15.04 13.47
CA SER A 24 -20.96 -15.43 13.17
C SER A 24 -21.08 -15.63 11.67
N SER A 25 -21.19 -16.89 11.27
CA SER A 25 -21.53 -17.33 9.94
C SER A 25 -23.03 -17.15 9.72
N GLN A 26 -23.43 -16.19 8.89
CA GLN A 26 -24.79 -16.15 8.39
C GLN A 26 -24.77 -16.24 6.87
N GLY A 27 -25.21 -17.41 6.41
CA GLY A 27 -25.17 -17.85 5.03
C GLY A 27 -26.05 -17.01 4.11
N TYR A 28 -25.59 -16.95 2.87
CA TYR A 28 -26.37 -16.57 1.70
C TYR A 28 -27.35 -17.70 1.36
N PRO A 29 -28.63 -17.41 1.09
CA PRO A 29 -29.42 -18.19 0.16
C PRO A 29 -29.37 -17.48 -1.20
N LEU A 30 -28.43 -17.92 -2.04
CA LEU A 30 -28.42 -17.59 -3.46
C LEU A 30 -29.46 -18.49 -4.14
N ASP A 31 -30.74 -18.09 -4.08
CA ASP A 31 -31.83 -18.83 -4.70
C ASP A 31 -31.89 -18.49 -6.20
N GLY A 32 -31.09 -19.22 -6.98
CA GLY A 32 -31.03 -19.15 -8.44
C GLY A 32 -32.10 -20.04 -9.06
N ASN A 33 -33.29 -19.51 -9.33
CA ASN A 33 -34.31 -20.21 -10.11
C ASN A 33 -34.08 -20.02 -11.62
N ASN A 34 -33.24 -20.87 -12.20
CA ASN A 34 -33.25 -21.16 -13.64
C ASN A 34 -34.09 -22.42 -13.87
N LYS A 35 -35.37 -22.25 -14.24
CA LYS A 35 -36.18 -23.36 -14.77
C LYS A 35 -35.92 -23.49 -16.26
N THR A 36 -34.94 -24.31 -16.60
CA THR A 36 -34.81 -24.90 -17.94
C THR A 36 -35.77 -26.08 -18.04
N GLU A 37 -36.80 -25.91 -18.87
CA GLU A 37 -37.48 -27.04 -19.49
C GLU A 37 -36.46 -27.88 -20.25
N LYS A 38 -36.37 -29.16 -19.92
CA LYS A 38 -36.30 -30.23 -20.91
C LYS A 38 -36.99 -31.46 -20.35
N GLY A 39 -38.14 -31.76 -20.93
CA GLY A 39 -38.76 -33.06 -20.83
C GLY A 39 -37.80 -34.13 -21.36
N LYS A 40 -37.74 -35.24 -20.64
CA LYS A 40 -37.53 -36.56 -21.23
C LYS A 40 -38.53 -37.51 -20.58
N SER A 41 -39.51 -37.87 -21.42
CA SER A 41 -40.19 -39.15 -21.47
C SER A 41 -39.46 -40.27 -20.72
N THR A 42 -40.14 -40.83 -19.73
CA THR A 42 -40.01 -42.25 -19.40
C THR A 42 -41.37 -42.71 -18.90
N GLN A 43 -42.25 -43.07 -19.84
CA GLN A 43 -43.39 -43.91 -19.49
C GLN A 43 -43.30 -45.23 -20.25
N LYS A 44 -42.98 -46.22 -19.43
CA LYS A 44 -42.99 -47.64 -19.69
C LYS A 44 -44.43 -48.14 -19.88
N LEU A 45 -44.56 -49.18 -20.72
CA LEU A 45 -45.68 -50.11 -20.88
C LEU A 45 -47.00 -49.53 -21.43
N LYS A 46 -47.40 -49.99 -22.63
CA LYS A 46 -48.28 -51.18 -22.78
C LYS A 46 -48.13 -51.76 -24.19
N THR A 47 -47.40 -52.86 -24.31
CA THR A 47 -47.60 -53.83 -25.38
C THR A 47 -48.88 -54.60 -25.06
N SER A 48 -50.01 -54.17 -25.62
CA SER A 48 -51.20 -55.00 -25.69
C SER A 48 -51.04 -55.94 -26.87
N GLY A 49 -51.03 -57.24 -26.57
CA GLY A 49 -51.01 -58.28 -27.57
C GLY A 49 -52.15 -58.11 -28.57
N LYS A 50 -51.81 -58.25 -29.84
CA LYS A 50 -52.62 -59.04 -30.76
C LYS A 50 -51.71 -60.13 -31.30
N GLU A 51 -51.89 -61.30 -30.72
CA GLU A 51 -51.65 -62.56 -31.39
C GLU A 51 -52.33 -62.48 -32.76
N GLN A 52 -51.53 -62.36 -33.80
CA GLN A 52 -51.89 -62.91 -35.09
C GLN A 52 -50.78 -63.89 -35.42
N SER A 53 -51.06 -65.15 -35.09
CA SER A 53 -50.75 -66.30 -35.92
C SER A 53 -49.38 -66.22 -36.59
N SER A 54 -48.43 -66.96 -36.05
CA SER A 54 -47.27 -67.46 -36.78
C SER A 54 -47.69 -68.14 -38.08
N GLN A 55 -47.90 -67.35 -39.13
CA GLN A 55 -47.70 -67.75 -40.50
C GLN A 55 -46.42 -67.07 -40.91
N ALA A 56 -45.33 -67.85 -40.88
CA ALA A 56 -44.16 -67.52 -41.67
C ALA A 56 -44.65 -67.15 -43.08
N PRO A 57 -44.27 -66.00 -43.66
CA PRO A 57 -44.48 -65.83 -45.08
C PRO A 57 -43.66 -66.95 -45.70
N VAL A 58 -44.38 -67.91 -46.28
CA VAL A 58 -43.83 -68.93 -47.16
C VAL A 58 -42.78 -68.21 -47.99
N TYR A 59 -41.51 -68.60 -47.81
CA TYR A 59 -40.45 -68.19 -48.71
C TYR A 59 -40.95 -68.58 -50.09
N GLN A 60 -41.44 -67.61 -50.87
CA GLN A 60 -41.62 -67.80 -52.29
C GLN A 60 -40.21 -68.08 -52.79
N GLN A 61 -39.95 -69.36 -53.01
CA GLN A 61 -38.71 -69.90 -53.53
C GLN A 61 -38.54 -69.23 -54.89
N GLN A 62 -37.84 -68.09 -54.91
CA GLN A 62 -37.48 -67.43 -56.14
C GLN A 62 -36.60 -68.43 -56.86
N GLN A 63 -36.99 -68.80 -58.08
CA GLN A 63 -36.18 -69.68 -58.91
C GLN A 63 -34.87 -68.94 -59.19
N GLU A 64 -33.83 -69.28 -58.43
CA GLU A 64 -32.47 -68.78 -58.58
C GLU A 64 -31.92 -69.36 -59.90
N GLN A 65 -31.90 -68.54 -60.95
CA GLN A 65 -31.28 -68.94 -62.21
C GLN A 65 -29.76 -68.86 -62.04
N HIS A 66 -29.14 -70.03 -61.91
CA HIS A 66 -27.68 -70.17 -61.82
C HIS A 66 -27.08 -70.04 -63.22
N VAL A 67 -26.30 -68.98 -63.47
CA VAL A 67 -25.52 -68.81 -64.71
C VAL A 67 -24.04 -68.88 -64.32
N SER A 68 -23.51 -70.11 -64.30
CA SER A 68 -22.13 -70.45 -63.95
C SER A 68 -21.69 -69.89 -62.56
N PRO A 69 -20.72 -68.96 -62.36
CA PRO A 69 -20.30 -68.59 -61.00
C PRO A 69 -21.24 -67.61 -60.28
N TYR A 70 -22.30 -67.12 -60.93
CA TYR A 70 -23.23 -66.15 -60.35
C TYR A 70 -24.68 -66.67 -60.33
N VAL A 71 -25.42 -66.25 -59.29
CA VAL A 71 -26.86 -66.46 -59.16
C VAL A 71 -27.61 -65.20 -59.56
N LEU A 72 -28.48 -65.30 -60.57
CA LEU A 72 -29.33 -64.18 -61.00
C LEU A 72 -30.65 -64.22 -60.22
N VAL A 73 -30.78 -63.35 -59.20
CA VAL A 73 -32.02 -63.20 -58.44
C VAL A 73 -32.94 -62.22 -59.16
N THR A 74 -34.08 -62.71 -59.66
CA THR A 74 -35.04 -61.88 -60.39
C THR A 74 -35.76 -60.90 -59.45
N PRO A 75 -35.86 -59.61 -59.79
CA PRO A 75 -36.53 -58.63 -58.94
C PRO A 75 -38.00 -58.97 -58.72
N ASN A 76 -38.40 -59.15 -57.45
CA ASN A 76 -39.80 -59.33 -57.09
C ASN A 76 -40.55 -58.00 -57.27
N GLU A 77 -41.35 -57.90 -58.32
CA GLU A 77 -42.08 -56.69 -58.69
C GLU A 77 -43.09 -56.26 -57.63
N THR A 78 -43.73 -57.20 -56.92
CA THR A 78 -44.74 -56.87 -55.90
C THR A 78 -44.06 -56.26 -54.68
N ARG A 79 -42.96 -56.85 -54.20
CA ARG A 79 -42.14 -56.29 -53.12
C ARG A 79 -41.55 -54.93 -53.51
N ARG A 80 -41.11 -54.76 -54.76
CA ARG A 80 -40.61 -53.47 -55.26
C ARG A 80 -41.70 -52.39 -55.25
N LYS A 81 -42.90 -52.70 -55.75
CA LYS A 81 -44.05 -51.77 -55.75
C LYS A 81 -44.47 -51.40 -54.33
N GLN A 82 -44.48 -52.37 -53.40
CA GLN A 82 -44.74 -52.12 -51.97
C GLN A 82 -43.71 -51.18 -51.35
N LEU A 83 -42.42 -51.42 -51.58
CA LEU A 83 -41.34 -50.55 -51.09
C LEU A 83 -41.46 -49.12 -51.65
N GLN A 84 -41.81 -48.99 -52.93
CA GLN A 84 -42.05 -47.67 -53.53
C GLN A 84 -43.27 -46.96 -52.95
N GLN A 85 -44.33 -47.70 -52.63
CA GLN A 85 -45.51 -47.12 -51.96
C GLN A 85 -45.20 -46.66 -50.54
N ILE A 86 -44.43 -47.45 -49.78
CA ILE A 86 -43.99 -47.08 -48.43
C ILE A 86 -43.09 -45.84 -48.50
N ALA A 87 -42.09 -45.84 -49.38
CA ALA A 87 -41.19 -44.69 -49.54
C ALA A 87 -41.93 -43.40 -49.89
N LYS A 88 -42.97 -43.47 -50.75
CA LYS A 88 -43.81 -42.30 -51.07
C LYS A 88 -44.60 -41.83 -49.85
N LYS A 89 -45.25 -42.75 -49.12
CA LYS A 89 -46.01 -42.41 -47.91
C LYS A 89 -45.14 -41.79 -46.83
N GLU A 90 -43.95 -42.34 -46.59
CA GLU A 90 -43.02 -41.82 -45.59
C GLU A 90 -42.51 -40.41 -45.94
N LEU A 91 -42.30 -40.11 -47.22
CA LEU A 91 -41.98 -38.75 -47.67
C LEU A 91 -43.13 -37.78 -47.40
N ASP A 92 -44.36 -38.16 -47.74
CA ASP A 92 -45.55 -37.34 -47.49
C ASP A 92 -45.79 -37.13 -45.99
N ASP A 93 -45.60 -38.17 -45.17
CA ASP A 93 -45.71 -38.09 -43.70
C ASP A 93 -44.66 -37.15 -43.09
N LEU A 94 -43.44 -37.18 -43.62
CA LEU A 94 -42.34 -36.30 -43.17
C LEU A 94 -42.60 -34.85 -43.56
N GLU A 95 -43.17 -34.60 -44.74
CA GLU A 95 -43.56 -33.25 -45.17
C GLU A 95 -44.66 -32.68 -44.27
N ARG A 96 -45.73 -33.46 -43.99
CA ARG A 96 -46.77 -33.07 -43.03
C ARG A 96 -46.21 -32.79 -41.64
N TRP A 97 -45.32 -33.64 -41.15
CA TRP A 97 -44.70 -33.44 -39.84
C TRP A 97 -43.92 -32.12 -39.78
N LYS A 98 -43.16 -31.79 -40.82
CA LYS A 98 -42.42 -30.52 -40.91
C LYS A 98 -43.34 -29.31 -40.94
N GLU A 99 -44.47 -29.40 -41.63
CA GLU A 99 -45.47 -28.33 -41.68
C GLU A 99 -46.15 -28.13 -40.33
N GLU A 100 -46.58 -29.21 -39.68
CA GLU A 100 -47.19 -29.19 -38.34
C GLU A 100 -46.24 -28.66 -37.27
N HIS A 101 -44.94 -28.96 -37.39
CA HIS A 101 -43.92 -28.58 -36.41
C HIS A 101 -43.14 -27.33 -36.83
N ARG A 102 -43.60 -26.60 -37.84
CA ARG A 102 -42.97 -25.35 -38.26
C ARG A 102 -43.22 -24.28 -37.19
N PRO A 103 -42.19 -23.78 -36.49
CA PRO A 103 -42.39 -22.70 -35.54
C PRO A 103 -42.92 -21.46 -36.26
N GLY A 104 -43.99 -20.87 -35.74
CA GLY A 104 -44.61 -19.68 -36.31
C GLY A 104 -43.70 -18.44 -36.24
N PRO A 105 -43.97 -17.40 -37.05
CA PRO A 105 -43.24 -16.14 -36.99
C PRO A 105 -43.31 -15.53 -35.58
N ILE A 106 -42.16 -15.33 -34.95
CA ILE A 106 -42.08 -14.74 -33.61
C ILE A 106 -42.32 -13.24 -33.73
N THR A 107 -43.48 -12.77 -33.28
CA THR A 107 -43.89 -11.35 -33.26
C THR A 107 -43.60 -10.65 -31.93
N LEU A 108 -42.69 -11.19 -31.13
CA LEU A 108 -42.33 -10.61 -29.84
C LEU A 108 -41.44 -9.37 -30.05
N ILE A 109 -41.85 -8.23 -29.50
CA ILE A 109 -41.00 -7.04 -29.42
C ILE A 109 -39.84 -7.38 -28.48
N PRO A 110 -38.58 -7.24 -28.92
CA PRO A 110 -37.43 -7.55 -28.07
C PRO A 110 -37.46 -6.73 -26.77
N GLN A 111 -37.45 -7.42 -25.63
CA GLN A 111 -37.37 -6.78 -24.32
C GLN A 111 -35.96 -6.23 -24.09
N ARG A 112 -35.83 -4.90 -23.91
CA ARG A 112 -34.55 -4.29 -23.50
C ARG A 112 -34.22 -4.68 -22.06
N LEU A 113 -33.28 -5.61 -21.89
CA LEU A 113 -32.76 -6.10 -20.61
C LEU A 113 -31.69 -5.18 -19.97
N GLY A 114 -31.67 -3.88 -20.31
CA GLY A 114 -30.63 -2.93 -19.92
C GLY A 114 -31.13 -1.74 -19.09
N GLY A 115 -30.20 -0.91 -18.62
CA GLY A 115 -30.51 0.35 -17.93
C GLY A 115 -31.19 1.37 -18.85
N LYS A 116 -31.90 2.34 -18.25
CA LYS A 116 -32.59 3.42 -18.99
C LYS A 116 -31.64 4.46 -19.58
N GLU A 117 -30.38 4.47 -19.14
CA GLU A 117 -29.37 5.41 -19.62
C GLU A 117 -28.84 4.98 -20.98
N SER A 118 -28.78 5.94 -21.90
CA SER A 118 -28.09 5.74 -23.17
C SER A 118 -26.60 5.52 -22.91
N GLU A 119 -25.95 4.71 -23.75
CA GLU A 119 -24.51 4.43 -23.64
C GLU A 119 -23.68 5.72 -23.60
N ALA A 120 -24.05 6.72 -24.40
CA ALA A 120 -23.36 8.02 -24.43
C ALA A 120 -23.44 8.76 -23.08
N GLN A 121 -24.61 8.70 -22.42
CA GLN A 121 -24.82 9.29 -21.10
C GLN A 121 -23.99 8.56 -20.04
N ALA A 122 -23.95 7.23 -20.08
CA ALA A 122 -23.12 6.44 -19.17
C ALA A 122 -21.62 6.78 -19.34
N ARG A 123 -21.13 6.93 -20.60
CA ARG A 123 -19.74 7.35 -20.86
C ARG A 123 -19.45 8.76 -20.35
N GLN A 124 -20.37 9.70 -20.56
CA GLN A 124 -20.22 11.07 -20.05
C GLN A 124 -20.15 11.09 -18.52
N ASN A 125 -21.03 10.35 -17.85
CA ASN A 125 -21.05 10.20 -16.40
C ASN A 125 -19.75 9.60 -15.87
N GLN A 126 -19.21 8.56 -16.53
CA GLN A 126 -17.91 7.99 -16.18
C GLN A 126 -16.78 9.02 -16.30
N GLN A 127 -16.72 9.78 -17.41
CA GLN A 127 -15.70 10.82 -17.58
C GLN A 127 -15.79 11.89 -16.49
N MET A 128 -17.00 12.35 -16.18
CA MET A 128 -17.25 13.34 -15.14
C MET A 128 -16.82 12.83 -13.76
N MET A 129 -17.17 11.59 -13.40
CA MET A 129 -16.75 10.98 -12.13
C MET A 129 -15.23 10.86 -12.03
N LEU A 130 -14.55 10.45 -13.10
CA LEU A 130 -13.09 10.36 -13.14
C LEU A 130 -12.44 11.73 -12.90
N MET A 131 -12.97 12.78 -13.53
CA MET A 131 -12.50 14.15 -13.34
C MET A 131 -12.69 14.63 -11.89
N GLN A 132 -13.88 14.42 -11.30
CA GLN A 132 -14.16 14.81 -9.92
C GLN A 132 -13.26 14.06 -8.91
N SER A 133 -13.11 12.75 -9.11
CA SER A 133 -12.23 11.90 -8.28
C SER A 133 -10.78 12.39 -8.33
N LYS A 134 -10.27 12.71 -9.53
CA LYS A 134 -8.92 13.27 -9.72
C LYS A 134 -8.74 14.57 -8.92
N TYR A 135 -9.73 15.46 -8.94
CA TYR A 135 -9.67 16.73 -8.22
C TYR A 135 -9.70 16.52 -6.70
N GLN A 136 -10.59 15.66 -6.21
CA GLN A 136 -10.66 15.31 -4.78
C GLN A 136 -9.35 14.69 -4.29
N GLN A 137 -8.74 13.81 -5.09
CA GLN A 137 -7.46 13.21 -4.75
C GLN A 137 -6.34 14.26 -4.70
N LYS A 138 -6.33 15.22 -5.63
CA LYS A 138 -5.38 16.35 -5.62
C LYS A 138 -5.53 17.18 -4.35
N ARG A 139 -6.76 17.58 -4.00
CA ARG A 139 -7.05 18.32 -2.76
C ARG A 139 -6.55 17.59 -1.51
N LYS A 140 -6.85 16.30 -1.37
CA LYS A 140 -6.38 15.50 -0.21
C LYS A 140 -4.86 15.45 -0.12
N ARG A 141 -4.15 15.37 -1.25
CA ARG A 141 -2.68 15.40 -1.28
C ARG A 141 -2.13 16.76 -0.86
N GLU A 142 -2.74 17.84 -1.33
CA GLU A 142 -2.34 19.21 -0.97
C GLU A 142 -2.58 19.50 0.50
N GLU A 143 -3.73 19.13 1.03
CA GLU A 143 -4.07 19.27 2.45
C GLU A 143 -3.10 18.47 3.33
N TYR A 144 -2.76 17.24 2.93
CA TYR A 144 -1.76 16.43 3.63
C TYR A 144 -0.37 17.09 3.62
N VAL A 145 0.09 17.59 2.46
CA VAL A 145 1.38 18.28 2.35
C VAL A 145 1.38 19.57 3.19
N LYS A 146 0.29 20.34 3.16
CA LYS A 146 0.14 21.56 3.94
C LYS A 146 0.16 21.27 5.43
N ALA A 147 -0.55 20.24 5.89
CA ALA A 147 -0.54 19.82 7.29
C ALA A 147 0.86 19.37 7.74
N LYS A 148 1.59 18.62 6.89
CA LYS A 148 2.97 18.21 7.18
C LYS A 148 3.90 19.42 7.33
N LYS A 149 3.84 20.37 6.38
CA LYS A 149 4.63 21.61 6.44
C LYS A 149 4.29 22.45 7.68
N ALA A 150 3.01 22.61 7.99
CA ALA A 150 2.58 23.38 9.17
C ALA A 150 3.09 22.75 10.48
N ALA A 151 3.13 21.42 10.57
CA ALA A 151 3.70 20.72 11.73
C ALA A 151 5.22 20.95 11.85
N GLU A 152 5.95 20.86 10.74
CA GLU A 152 7.40 21.15 10.69
C GLU A 152 7.69 22.62 11.07
N GLU A 153 6.92 23.58 10.54
CA GLU A 153 7.04 25.00 10.89
C GLU A 153 6.77 25.26 12.38
N ALA A 154 5.75 24.61 12.96
CA ALA A 154 5.46 24.71 14.38
C ALA A 154 6.62 24.18 15.25
N GLU A 155 7.28 23.09 14.84
CA GLU A 155 8.45 22.57 15.53
C GLU A 155 9.64 23.53 15.44
N ILE A 156 9.88 24.12 14.27
CA ILE A 156 10.93 25.15 14.08
C ILE A 156 10.66 26.36 14.97
N LEU A 157 9.41 26.82 15.04
CA LEU A 157 9.04 27.93 15.93
C LEU A 157 9.28 27.59 17.40
N LYS A 158 8.96 26.37 17.85
CA LYS A 158 9.28 25.90 19.20
C LYS A 158 10.78 25.92 19.47
N LYS A 159 11.59 25.35 18.56
CA LYS A 159 13.06 25.36 18.68
C LYS A 159 13.61 26.79 18.75
N LYS A 160 13.10 27.71 17.91
CA LYS A 160 13.48 29.13 17.94
C LYS A 160 13.07 29.81 19.25
N ALA A 161 11.87 29.55 19.77
CA ALA A 161 11.42 30.10 21.04
C ALA A 161 12.33 29.66 22.21
N ILE A 162 12.66 28.37 22.28
CA ILE A 162 13.58 27.82 23.27
C ILE A 162 14.96 28.50 23.17
N GLN A 163 15.47 28.71 21.95
CA GLN A 163 16.76 29.39 21.77
C GLN A 163 16.70 30.85 22.21
N ARG A 164 15.60 31.57 21.94
CA ARG A 164 15.41 32.94 22.40
C ARG A 164 15.34 33.02 23.93
N GLU A 165 14.58 32.14 24.57
CA GLU A 165 14.48 32.07 26.03
C GLU A 165 15.86 31.77 26.66
N LYS A 166 16.64 30.87 26.07
CA LYS A 166 18.01 30.59 26.51
C LYS A 166 18.92 31.82 26.39
N ALA A 167 18.81 32.56 25.29
CA ALA A 167 19.58 33.78 25.07
C ALA A 167 19.19 34.88 26.08
N GLU A 168 17.90 35.08 26.30
CA GLU A 168 17.37 36.02 27.29
C GLU A 168 17.84 35.66 28.70
N ARG A 169 17.73 34.39 29.10
CA ARG A 169 18.19 33.92 30.40
C ARG A 169 19.69 34.15 30.61
N LEU A 170 20.48 33.98 29.55
CA LEU A 170 21.92 34.24 29.59
C LEU A 170 22.19 35.74 29.71
N GLU A 171 21.46 36.57 28.97
CA GLU A 171 21.57 38.03 29.06
C GLU A 171 21.21 38.55 30.45
N VAL A 172 20.14 38.04 31.07
CA VAL A 172 19.73 38.39 32.43
C VAL A 172 20.84 38.06 33.43
N LYS A 173 21.51 36.90 33.29
CA LYS A 173 22.66 36.57 34.16
C LYS A 173 23.81 37.55 33.97
N LYS A 174 24.19 37.84 32.73
CA LYS A 174 25.24 38.84 32.42
C LYS A 174 24.91 40.21 32.99
N ARG A 175 23.65 40.66 32.86
CA ARG A 175 23.19 41.94 33.42
C ARG A 175 23.30 41.96 34.95
N LYS A 176 22.99 40.86 35.63
CA LYS A 176 23.16 40.73 37.10
C LYS A 176 24.63 40.78 37.51
N GLU A 177 25.49 40.03 36.84
CA GLU A 177 26.94 40.03 37.11
C GLU A 177 27.56 41.41 36.87
N GLU A 178 27.17 42.08 35.78
CA GLU A 178 27.62 43.44 35.47
C GLU A 178 27.10 44.46 36.50
N MET A 179 25.85 44.31 36.97
CA MET A 179 25.30 45.13 38.05
C MET A 179 26.11 44.96 39.34
N GLN A 180 26.40 43.72 39.76
CA GLN A 180 27.23 43.45 40.92
C GLN A 180 28.64 44.03 40.76
N ARG A 181 29.23 43.93 39.56
CA ARG A 181 30.54 44.52 39.27
C ARG A 181 30.51 46.05 39.43
N ARG A 182 29.44 46.70 38.97
CA ARG A 182 29.25 48.14 39.10
C ARG A 182 29.03 48.55 40.55
N GLU A 183 28.22 47.80 41.30
CA GLU A 183 27.99 48.02 42.73
C GLU A 183 29.30 47.93 43.52
N MET A 184 30.06 46.85 43.35
CA MET A 184 31.39 46.68 43.98
C MET A 184 32.35 47.81 43.63
N PHE A 185 32.34 48.27 42.38
CA PHE A 185 33.19 49.38 41.94
C PHE A 185 32.77 50.71 42.59
N LEU A 186 31.47 50.96 42.70
CA LEU A 186 30.94 52.14 43.36
C LEU A 186 31.22 52.11 44.87
N GLU A 187 31.10 50.95 45.52
CA GLU A 187 31.46 50.76 46.91
C GLU A 187 32.95 51.03 47.18
N ASP A 188 33.86 50.52 46.34
CA ASP A 188 35.29 50.79 46.44
C ASP A 188 35.61 52.28 46.24
N GLN A 189 34.97 52.94 45.25
CA GLN A 189 35.10 54.39 45.07
C GLN A 189 34.60 55.16 46.29
N ASN A 190 33.45 54.79 46.84
CA ASN A 190 32.88 55.42 48.04
C ASN A 190 33.77 55.21 49.26
N TYR A 191 34.31 54.00 49.44
CA TYR A 191 35.24 53.68 50.52
C TYR A 191 36.49 54.55 50.44
N LYS A 192 37.14 54.62 49.27
CA LYS A 192 38.32 55.47 49.05
C LYS A 192 38.03 56.96 49.28
N THR A 193 36.87 57.43 48.81
CA THR A 193 36.45 58.83 49.01
C THR A 193 36.24 59.12 50.49
N ASN A 194 35.58 58.23 51.22
CA ASN A 194 35.37 58.36 52.66
C ASN A 194 36.68 58.26 53.45
N GLU A 195 37.60 57.37 53.05
CA GLU A 195 38.94 57.27 53.65
C GLU A 195 39.70 58.60 53.52
N LEU A 196 39.70 59.19 52.32
CA LEU A 196 40.31 60.50 52.07
C LEU A 196 39.68 61.58 52.94
N LEU A 197 38.35 61.64 53.04
CA LEU A 197 37.65 62.60 53.89
C LEU A 197 37.99 62.39 55.37
N ASN A 198 38.04 61.15 55.85
CA ASN A 198 38.42 60.83 57.23
C ASN A 198 39.88 61.25 57.50
N ARG A 199 40.80 61.00 56.57
CA ARG A 199 42.20 61.43 56.67
C ARG A 199 42.33 62.96 56.73
N LEU A 200 41.47 63.70 56.02
CA LEU A 200 41.42 65.16 56.12
C LEU A 200 40.86 65.62 57.47
N HIS A 201 39.83 64.95 58.00
CA HIS A 201 39.25 65.27 59.31
C HIS A 201 40.19 64.94 60.50
N LEU A 202 41.04 63.91 60.40
CA LEU A 202 42.00 63.55 61.46
C LEU A 202 43.28 64.42 61.48
N GLY A 203 43.44 65.36 60.56
CA GLY A 203 44.63 66.22 60.45
C GLY A 203 45.81 65.49 59.80
N LEU A 204 46.41 66.14 58.79
CA LEU A 204 47.57 65.62 58.05
C LEU A 204 48.69 65.19 59.02
N PRO A 205 49.16 63.93 59.00
CA PRO A 205 50.43 63.59 59.64
C PRO A 205 51.50 64.44 58.97
N LYS A 206 52.31 65.15 59.76
CA LYS A 206 53.45 65.93 59.24
C LYS A 206 54.33 64.98 58.42
N SER A 207 54.51 65.33 57.15
CA SER A 207 55.20 64.54 56.14
C SER A 207 56.68 64.41 56.44
N ASP A 208 57.07 63.55 57.37
CA ASP A 208 58.46 63.17 57.56
C ASP A 208 58.76 61.94 56.70
N SER A 209 59.40 62.22 55.56
CA SER A 209 60.29 61.32 54.81
C SER A 209 59.79 59.87 54.58
N CYS A 210 59.08 59.65 53.47
CA CYS A 210 58.98 58.32 52.88
C CYS A 210 60.36 57.90 52.36
N GLN A 211 61.17 57.25 53.20
CA GLN A 211 62.33 56.52 52.71
C GLN A 211 61.84 55.34 51.87
N ILE A 212 62.13 55.39 50.57
CA ILE A 212 61.95 54.28 49.63
C ILE A 212 62.94 53.19 50.07
N ALA A 213 62.47 52.26 50.91
CA ALA A 213 63.20 51.02 51.15
C ALA A 213 63.23 50.23 49.83
N ASN A 214 64.44 49.77 49.45
CA ASN A 214 64.66 49.00 48.23
C ASN A 214 63.69 47.80 48.13
N PRO A 215 63.11 47.52 46.95
CA PRO A 215 62.20 46.39 46.78
C PRO A 215 62.94 45.08 47.07
N GLY A 216 62.56 44.40 48.15
CA GLY A 216 62.99 43.04 48.45
C GLY A 216 62.45 42.03 47.43
N PRO A 217 62.86 40.74 47.50
CA PRO A 217 62.47 39.68 46.56
C PRO A 217 60.98 39.26 46.59
N GLU A 218 60.08 40.19 46.93
CA GLU A 218 58.61 40.06 46.95
C GLU A 218 58.01 39.75 45.58
N SER A 219 58.77 39.93 44.50
CA SER A 219 58.43 39.47 43.13
C SER A 219 58.04 37.98 43.11
N THR A 220 58.62 37.18 44.02
CA THR A 220 58.34 35.73 44.14
C THR A 220 56.92 35.43 44.61
N ALA A 221 56.34 36.24 45.51
CA ALA A 221 54.99 36.01 46.06
C ALA A 221 53.90 36.35 45.04
N TRP A 222 54.04 37.47 44.33
CA TRP A 222 53.15 37.84 43.23
C TRP A 222 53.21 36.82 42.08
N THR A 223 54.40 36.34 41.74
CA THR A 223 54.60 35.31 40.71
C THR A 223 53.93 33.99 41.10
N ARG A 224 54.07 33.54 42.36
CA ARG A 224 53.39 32.34 42.87
C ARG A 224 51.87 32.49 42.86
N SER A 225 51.34 33.63 43.25
CA SER A 225 49.89 33.91 43.22
C SER A 225 49.35 33.93 41.79
N HIS A 226 50.09 34.54 40.85
CA HIS A 226 49.72 34.56 39.44
C HIS A 226 49.76 33.15 38.81
N ALA A 227 50.80 32.37 39.10
CA ALA A 227 50.91 30.98 38.66
C ALA A 227 49.78 30.11 39.21
N TYR A 228 49.40 30.27 40.47
CA TYR A 228 48.25 29.59 41.07
C TYR A 228 46.93 29.95 40.38
N LYS A 229 46.67 31.26 40.17
CA LYS A 229 45.47 31.71 39.44
C LYS A 229 45.46 31.22 37.99
N GLN A 230 46.63 31.06 37.38
CA GLN A 230 46.75 30.54 36.03
C GLN A 230 46.47 29.03 35.96
N ALA A 231 47.04 28.24 36.87
CA ALA A 231 46.77 26.81 36.98
C ALA A 231 45.28 26.53 37.22
N LEU A 232 44.60 27.33 38.06
CA LEU A 232 43.16 27.19 38.30
C LEU A 232 42.34 27.43 37.03
N ARG A 233 42.69 28.45 36.23
CA ARG A 233 42.04 28.70 34.93
C ARG A 233 42.29 27.59 33.92
N GLU A 234 43.49 27.02 33.90
CA GLU A 234 43.84 25.90 33.03
C GLU A 234 43.06 24.63 33.40
N ASP A 235 42.86 24.38 34.69
CA ASP A 235 42.03 23.28 35.19
C ASP A 235 40.56 23.42 34.78
N ASP A 236 39.98 24.61 34.97
CA ASP A 236 38.61 24.93 34.53
C ASP A 236 38.45 24.79 33.01
N ASN A 237 39.44 25.26 32.24
CA ASN A 237 39.46 25.12 30.78
C ASN A 237 39.54 23.66 30.36
N ARG A 238 40.35 22.83 31.03
CA ARG A 238 40.45 21.38 30.77
C ARG A 238 39.10 20.71 30.98
N ARG A 239 38.44 20.99 32.12
CA ARG A 239 37.11 20.45 32.44
C ARG A 239 36.04 20.89 31.44
N LEU A 240 36.10 22.15 30.98
CA LEU A 240 35.19 22.65 29.96
C LEU A 240 35.40 21.93 28.62
N GLU A 241 36.65 21.66 28.24
CA GLU A 241 36.95 20.96 26.99
C GLU A 241 36.54 19.48 27.04
N GLU A 242 36.74 18.80 28.17
CA GLU A 242 36.21 17.44 28.41
C GLU A 242 34.68 17.39 28.23
N MET A 243 33.96 18.35 28.82
CA MET A 243 32.50 18.44 28.67
C MET A 243 32.07 18.67 27.22
N LYS A 244 32.80 19.51 26.45
CA LYS A 244 32.53 19.69 25.02
C LYS A 244 32.77 18.40 24.24
N GLN A 245 33.86 17.68 24.52
CA GLN A 245 34.15 16.40 23.87
C GLN A 245 33.09 15.35 24.17
N GLU A 246 32.59 15.29 25.40
CA GLU A 246 31.49 14.40 25.78
C GLU A 246 30.20 14.74 25.02
N GLN A 247 29.87 16.02 24.88
CA GLN A 247 28.74 16.44 24.04
C GLN A 247 28.92 16.06 22.57
N ARG A 248 30.13 16.18 22.02
CA ARG A 248 30.44 15.75 20.65
C ARG A 248 30.26 14.24 20.48
N ARG A 249 30.82 13.43 21.39
CA ARG A 249 30.63 11.96 21.38
C ARG A 249 29.15 11.57 21.46
N LYS A 250 28.38 12.27 22.28
CA LYS A 250 26.94 12.04 22.39
C LYS A 250 26.19 12.41 21.10
N ALA A 251 26.58 13.50 20.44
CA ALA A 251 26.02 13.88 19.14
C ALA A 251 26.36 12.86 18.06
N GLU A 252 27.62 12.42 17.97
CA GLU A 252 28.10 11.39 17.03
C GLU A 252 27.33 10.07 17.22
N LEU A 253 27.09 9.65 18.47
CA LEU A 253 26.29 8.45 18.76
C LEU A 253 24.84 8.57 18.26
N MET A 254 24.23 9.73 18.45
CA MET A 254 22.86 9.99 17.98
C MET A 254 22.79 10.02 16.45
N GLU A 255 23.78 10.64 15.80
CA GLU A 255 23.89 10.67 14.34
C GLU A 255 24.12 9.27 13.76
N PHE A 256 24.96 8.45 14.40
CA PHE A 256 25.17 7.06 14.02
C PHE A 256 23.88 6.23 14.11
N LYS A 257 23.11 6.38 15.19
CA LYS A 257 21.79 5.73 15.33
C LYS A 257 20.81 6.18 14.26
N GLN A 258 20.76 7.47 13.98
CA GLN A 258 19.90 8.03 12.93
C GLN A 258 20.26 7.47 11.55
N LYS A 259 21.56 7.39 11.24
CA LYS A 259 22.07 6.82 9.99
C LYS A 259 21.72 5.35 9.84
N GLN A 260 21.84 4.56 10.91
CA GLN A 260 21.41 3.15 10.91
C GLN A 260 19.91 3.00 10.65
N GLU A 261 19.08 3.86 11.25
CA GLU A 261 17.63 3.83 11.02
C GLU A 261 17.28 4.20 9.58
N GLU A 262 17.90 5.25 9.02
CA GLU A 262 17.70 5.67 7.63
C GLU A 262 18.16 4.58 6.65
N GLU A 263 19.29 3.93 6.92
CA GLU A 263 19.77 2.79 6.14
C GLU A 263 18.79 1.61 6.20
N ALA A 264 18.26 1.30 7.39
CA ALA A 264 17.24 0.25 7.54
C ALA A 264 15.96 0.59 6.75
N ARG A 265 15.51 1.86 6.78
CA ARG A 265 14.34 2.33 6.01
C ARG A 265 14.55 2.19 4.51
N THR A 266 15.71 2.61 4.00
CA THR A 266 16.02 2.53 2.57
C THR A 266 16.17 1.08 2.11
N ARG A 267 16.84 0.21 2.90
CA ARG A 267 16.91 -1.24 2.64
C ARG A 267 15.52 -1.89 2.63
N ALA A 268 14.66 -1.56 3.59
CA ALA A 268 13.29 -2.07 3.64
C ALA A 268 12.48 -1.64 2.40
N HIS A 269 12.61 -0.38 1.98
CA HIS A 269 11.96 0.11 0.76
C HIS A 269 12.46 -0.62 -0.50
N GLN A 270 13.77 -0.84 -0.62
CA GLN A 270 14.34 -1.60 -1.73
C GLN A 270 13.87 -3.06 -1.73
N ASN A 271 13.80 -3.71 -0.57
CA ASN A 271 13.29 -5.08 -0.45
C ASN A 271 11.81 -5.17 -0.84
N GLU A 272 11.00 -4.18 -0.46
CA GLU A 272 9.60 -4.10 -0.88
C GLU A 272 9.47 -3.98 -2.41
N GLN A 273 10.29 -3.13 -3.05
CA GLN A 273 10.31 -3.03 -4.51
C GLN A 273 10.69 -4.36 -5.16
N ARG A 274 11.72 -5.06 -4.65
CA ARG A 274 12.11 -6.39 -5.14
C ARG A 274 10.97 -7.40 -4.99
N ARG A 275 10.28 -7.41 -3.84
CA ARG A 275 9.14 -8.30 -3.59
C ARG A 275 8.01 -8.07 -4.59
N VAL A 276 7.63 -6.81 -4.82
CA VAL A 276 6.57 -6.46 -5.77
C VAL A 276 6.96 -6.83 -7.20
N ASN A 277 8.22 -6.58 -7.59
CA ASN A 277 8.74 -6.97 -8.91
C ASN A 277 8.71 -8.49 -9.10
N ASN A 278 9.18 -9.25 -8.11
CA ASN A 278 9.17 -10.72 -8.18
C ASN A 278 7.72 -11.25 -8.26
N ALA A 279 6.81 -10.73 -7.43
CA ALA A 279 5.40 -11.10 -7.49
C ALA A 279 4.75 -10.78 -8.85
N PHE A 280 5.18 -9.70 -9.50
CA PHE A 280 4.76 -9.36 -10.85
C PHE A 280 5.28 -10.38 -11.88
N LEU A 281 6.55 -10.78 -11.80
CA LEU A 281 7.15 -11.80 -12.67
C LEU A 281 6.48 -13.17 -12.49
N ASP A 282 6.23 -13.61 -11.25
CA ASP A 282 5.52 -14.86 -10.97
C ASP A 282 4.12 -14.86 -11.59
N ARG A 283 3.44 -13.72 -11.57
CA ARG A 283 2.12 -13.57 -12.17
C ARG A 283 2.19 -13.64 -13.70
N LEU A 284 3.26 -13.17 -14.33
CA LEU A 284 3.50 -13.37 -15.76
C LEU A 284 3.77 -14.84 -16.07
N GLN A 285 4.64 -15.49 -15.29
CA GLN A 285 5.01 -16.88 -15.51
C GLN A 285 3.82 -17.84 -15.34
N LYS A 286 2.96 -17.61 -14.34
CA LYS A 286 1.69 -18.35 -14.16
C LYS A 286 0.69 -18.18 -15.31
N LYS A 287 0.76 -17.08 -16.06
CA LYS A 287 -0.04 -16.90 -17.29
C LYS A 287 0.58 -17.60 -18.50
N THR A 288 1.89 -17.87 -18.45
CA THR A 288 2.65 -18.46 -19.56
C THR A 288 2.74 -19.98 -19.44
N GLN A 289 2.55 -20.53 -18.23
CA GLN A 289 2.27 -21.95 -18.07
C GLN A 289 0.87 -22.23 -18.65
N PRO A 290 0.72 -23.10 -19.66
CA PRO A 290 -0.60 -23.50 -20.11
C PRO A 290 -1.31 -24.16 -18.93
N ASN A 291 -2.56 -23.76 -18.68
CA ASN A 291 -3.44 -24.56 -17.84
C ASN A 291 -3.52 -25.95 -18.51
N GLU A 292 -2.76 -26.94 -18.01
CA GLU A 292 -2.85 -28.37 -18.37
C GLU A 292 -4.18 -28.96 -17.86
N SER A 293 -5.28 -28.32 -18.24
CA SER A 293 -6.63 -28.75 -17.91
C SER A 293 -7.52 -28.65 -19.12
N TYR A 294 -7.01 -29.07 -20.29
CA TYR A 294 -7.86 -29.38 -21.43
C TYR A 294 -7.34 -30.62 -22.15
N GLN A 295 -8.21 -31.63 -22.17
CA GLN A 295 -8.27 -32.78 -23.08
C GLN A 295 -7.46 -34.04 -22.71
N THR A 296 -8.16 -35.00 -22.10
CA THR A 296 -8.02 -36.40 -22.50
C THR A 296 -9.42 -37.00 -22.65
N GLY A 297 -9.92 -36.94 -23.87
CA GLY A 297 -11.07 -37.71 -24.31
C GLY A 297 -10.68 -38.47 -25.58
N TYR A 298 -10.88 -39.80 -25.55
CA TYR A 298 -10.86 -40.79 -26.64
C TYR A 298 -9.48 -41.20 -27.18
N THR A 299 -9.07 -42.47 -27.16
CA THR A 299 -9.66 -43.66 -27.83
C THR A 299 -9.00 -44.98 -27.34
N GLY A 300 -9.71 -46.12 -27.35
CA GLY A 300 -9.10 -47.46 -27.30
C GLY A 300 -9.94 -48.60 -26.67
N LEU A 301 -10.54 -49.43 -27.52
CA LEU A 301 -11.37 -50.65 -27.32
C LEU A 301 -11.03 -51.61 -26.15
N PRO A 302 -12.04 -52.33 -25.58
CA PRO A 302 -11.82 -53.51 -24.76
C PRO A 302 -11.75 -54.80 -25.61
N HIS A 303 -10.97 -55.75 -25.12
CA HIS A 303 -10.79 -57.10 -25.65
C HIS A 303 -11.65 -58.11 -24.88
#